data_AF-A0A7S2LWR9-F1
#
_entry.id   AF-A0A7S2LWR9-F1
#
_cell.length_a   1.000
_cell.length_b   1.000
_cell.length_c   1.000
_cell.angle_alpha   90.00
_cell.angle_beta   90.00
_cell.angle_gamma   90.00
#
_symmetry.space_group_name_H-M   'P 1'
#
loop_
_entity.id
_entity.type
_entity.pdbx_description
1 polymer ?
#
loop_
_entity_poly.entity_id
_entity_poly.type
_entity_poly.pdbx_seq_one_letter_code
_entity_poly.pdbx_strand_id
1 'polypeptide(L)'
;ARGDQMLNRALLRCAVTAATAASCLHVALAQDVGGLDPAMFEEGFCTSPAPDDGAPVELNTNRMACAKLMEFVYSSRLKVLEHLQRLGAEANATADVDASWKQDMRAASKATSLLGAHAHIIAAIASQRAECFSEHIRLLLTVGLRRLKVLTTGHFKQLWTVVQDGPGAYGPVHKDVVAWLQEAIELVEADLRTTRAVMRTWQLPSLDDARFYSHEADGRYSTMEALRRDTFEEFQMDRGLLRGLIRHVFPTDAVVADFGAGTGHYARWLNDTGLVTAFAFDGSPDVELVSKGSVLGADLGKPLDLGRKFDWALSIEVAEHIPPDLSGIFLQNLDAHAASGVVLSWARPGMQAYGVANPRSEQEALELVRQHTGLHFNGQLTAQLRAVSSVVSVAESLLVLVRDPNAPGVAAPVLEDSLAPGCSPEDGWIYAGNDVQMYSQVESAAACCELCNSNELCRFWTWSREDTHKDLCWIKSTRE
;
A
#
# COMPACT_ATOMS: atom_id res chain seq x y z
N ALA A 1 -9.06 17.91 24.71
CA ALA A 1 -7.92 17.20 25.34
C ALA A 1 -8.20 16.47 26.67
N ARG A 2 -9.46 16.35 27.17
CA ARG A 2 -9.78 15.44 28.30
C ARG A 2 -10.91 14.43 28.02
N GLY A 3 -11.56 14.49 26.84
CA GLY A 3 -12.60 13.53 26.42
C GLY A 3 -12.05 12.25 25.76
N ASP A 4 -10.99 12.36 24.96
CA ASP A 4 -10.47 11.22 24.18
C ASP A 4 -9.69 10.18 25.00
N GLN A 5 -9.18 10.54 26.19
CA GLN A 5 -8.48 9.59 27.05
C GLN A 5 -9.44 8.68 27.85
N MET A 6 -10.71 9.06 28.03
CA MET A 6 -11.70 8.22 28.71
C MET A 6 -12.31 7.17 27.77
N LEU A 7 -12.52 7.48 26.49
CA LEU A 7 -13.08 6.54 25.52
C LEU A 7 -12.10 5.40 25.18
N ASN A 8 -10.81 5.72 25.03
CA ASN A 8 -9.76 4.72 24.77
C ASN A 8 -9.51 3.78 25.96
N ARG A 9 -9.69 4.24 27.21
CA ARG A 9 -9.58 3.38 28.40
C ARG A 9 -10.81 2.48 28.62
N ALA A 10 -11.99 2.90 28.17
CA ALA A 10 -13.21 2.10 28.25
C ALA A 10 -13.24 0.99 27.18
N LEU A 11 -12.80 1.27 25.95
CA LEU A 11 -12.70 0.29 24.87
C LEU A 11 -11.59 -0.76 25.14
N LEU A 12 -10.44 -0.36 25.67
CA LEU A 12 -9.40 -1.31 26.10
C LEU A 12 -9.86 -2.19 27.28
N ARG A 13 -10.61 -1.64 28.23
CA ARG A 13 -11.12 -2.43 29.36
C ARG A 13 -12.21 -3.42 28.94
N CYS A 14 -13.12 -3.06 28.03
CA CYS A 14 -14.13 -4.00 27.52
C CYS A 14 -13.53 -5.09 26.61
N ALA A 15 -12.53 -4.77 25.78
CA ALA A 15 -11.86 -5.77 24.95
C ALA A 15 -11.01 -6.75 25.80
N VAL A 16 -10.35 -6.26 26.84
CA VAL A 16 -9.52 -7.09 27.72
C VAL A 16 -10.38 -7.90 28.71
N THR A 17 -11.50 -7.38 29.21
CA THR A 17 -12.38 -8.15 30.13
C THR A 17 -13.29 -9.16 29.44
N ALA A 18 -13.70 -8.94 28.18
CA ALA A 18 -14.45 -9.94 27.41
C ALA A 18 -13.56 -11.07 26.88
N ALA A 19 -12.30 -10.79 26.54
CA ALA A 19 -11.36 -11.81 26.04
C ALA A 19 -10.73 -12.67 27.15
N THR A 20 -10.59 -12.14 28.38
CA THR A 20 -9.96 -12.87 29.51
C THR A 20 -10.94 -13.74 30.30
N ALA A 21 -12.25 -13.53 30.21
CA ALA A 21 -13.23 -14.31 30.98
C ALA A 21 -13.80 -15.55 30.24
N ALA A 22 -13.64 -15.65 28.91
CA ALA A 22 -14.24 -16.74 28.13
C ALA A 22 -13.24 -17.78 27.58
N SER A 23 -11.92 -17.57 27.76
CA SER A 23 -10.88 -18.47 27.24
C SER A 23 -10.08 -19.21 28.31
N CYS A 24 -10.40 -18.99 29.59
CA CYS A 24 -9.76 -19.67 30.72
C CYS A 24 -10.76 -20.63 31.36
N LEU A 25 -10.98 -21.80 30.77
CA LEU A 25 -11.30 -23.03 31.52
C LEU A 25 -11.20 -24.23 30.57
N HIS A 26 -10.41 -25.22 30.98
CA HIS A 26 -10.15 -26.52 30.35
C HIS A 26 -9.14 -26.57 29.19
N VAL A 27 -7.88 -26.20 29.49
CA VAL A 27 -6.72 -26.94 28.97
C VAL A 27 -6.33 -27.95 30.05
N ALA A 28 -7.08 -29.03 30.14
CA ALA A 28 -6.71 -30.19 30.95
C ALA A 28 -7.40 -31.39 30.31
N LEU A 29 -6.64 -32.08 29.46
CA LEU A 29 -6.65 -33.52 29.19
C LEU A 29 -5.91 -33.72 27.87
N ALA A 30 -4.79 -34.44 27.95
CA ALA A 30 -4.04 -34.92 26.80
C ALA A 30 -4.94 -35.79 25.92
N GLN A 31 -5.54 -35.19 24.91
CA GLN A 31 -6.19 -35.89 23.81
C GLN A 31 -5.81 -35.18 22.52
N ASP A 32 -5.19 -35.97 21.64
CA ASP A 32 -4.92 -35.75 20.23
C ASP A 32 -5.44 -34.40 19.69
N VAL A 33 -4.56 -33.40 19.62
CA VAL A 33 -4.90 -32.04 19.16
C VAL A 33 -5.04 -32.08 17.64
N GLY A 34 -6.18 -32.55 17.17
CA GLY A 34 -6.53 -32.59 15.75
C GLY A 34 -5.61 -33.49 14.90
N GLY A 35 -5.07 -34.59 15.44
CA GLY A 35 -4.23 -35.53 14.69
C GLY A 35 -2.74 -35.15 14.64
N LEU A 36 -2.28 -34.29 15.55
CA LEU A 36 -0.87 -34.01 15.80
C LEU A 36 -0.57 -34.44 17.24
N ASP A 37 0.44 -35.29 17.42
CA ASP A 37 0.91 -35.66 18.75
C ASP A 37 1.59 -34.42 19.39
N PRO A 38 1.12 -33.91 20.53
CA PRO A 38 1.71 -32.75 21.22
C PRO A 38 3.22 -32.87 21.46
N ALA A 39 3.73 -34.10 21.55
CA ALA A 39 5.12 -34.35 21.82
C ALA A 39 5.98 -34.41 20.53
N MET A 40 5.40 -34.29 19.33
CA MET A 40 6.15 -34.10 18.07
C MET A 40 7.08 -32.88 18.07
N PHE A 41 6.85 -31.92 18.97
CA PHE A 41 7.63 -30.69 19.11
C PHE A 41 8.68 -30.77 20.23
N GLU A 42 8.85 -31.92 20.89
CA GLU A 42 9.84 -32.15 21.95
C GLU A 42 11.14 -32.76 21.38
N GLU A 43 12.30 -32.28 21.85
CA GLU A 43 13.59 -32.90 21.49
C GLU A 43 13.63 -34.35 21.99
N GLY A 44 13.86 -35.30 21.08
CA GLY A 44 13.92 -36.73 21.42
C GLY A 44 12.56 -37.41 21.59
N PHE A 45 11.48 -36.86 21.03
CA PHE A 45 10.12 -37.39 21.13
C PHE A 45 9.97 -38.91 20.90
N CYS A 46 10.76 -39.50 20.01
CA CYS A 46 10.73 -40.96 19.82
C CYS A 46 11.22 -41.78 21.04
N THR A 47 11.63 -41.14 22.15
CA THR A 47 12.33 -41.79 23.26
C THR A 47 11.88 -41.39 24.68
N SER A 48 10.90 -40.51 24.88
CA SER A 48 10.55 -40.00 26.23
C SER A 48 9.07 -40.22 26.63
N PRO A 49 8.79 -40.70 27.86
CA PRO A 49 7.43 -40.83 28.38
C PRO A 49 6.89 -39.48 28.93
N ALA A 50 5.57 -39.29 28.87
CA ALA A 50 4.88 -38.05 29.22
C ALA A 50 4.88 -37.73 30.74
N PRO A 51 4.99 -36.45 31.14
CA PRO A 51 4.89 -36.06 32.54
C PRO A 51 3.44 -35.83 32.99
N ASP A 52 3.14 -36.32 34.19
CA ASP A 52 1.88 -36.23 34.93
C ASP A 52 2.10 -35.23 36.07
N ASP A 53 1.47 -34.04 36.05
CA ASP A 53 1.41 -33.15 37.23
C ASP A 53 0.38 -31.99 37.05
N GLY A 54 -0.75 -32.08 37.76
CA GLY A 54 -1.92 -31.20 37.67
C GLY A 54 -1.84 -29.82 38.34
N ALA A 55 -0.78 -29.04 38.10
CA ALA A 55 -0.73 -27.62 38.50
C ALA A 55 -1.40 -26.71 37.45
N PRO A 56 -2.12 -25.64 37.84
CA PRO A 56 -2.65 -24.67 36.87
C PRO A 56 -1.50 -23.98 36.15
N VAL A 57 -1.33 -24.31 34.87
CA VAL A 57 -0.29 -23.74 34.00
C VAL A 57 -0.65 -22.30 33.68
N GLU A 58 0.08 -21.34 34.25
CA GLU A 58 -0.01 -19.94 33.82
C GLU A 58 0.55 -19.82 32.40
N LEU A 59 -0.32 -19.49 31.44
CA LEU A 59 0.07 -19.42 30.03
C LEU A 59 0.83 -18.12 29.76
N ASN A 60 2.16 -18.20 29.73
CA ASN A 60 3.04 -17.06 29.46
C ASN A 60 3.79 -17.23 28.13
N THR A 61 3.21 -16.67 27.05
CA THR A 61 3.78 -16.73 25.70
C THR A 61 5.15 -16.04 25.57
N ASN A 62 5.51 -15.17 26.51
CA ASN A 62 6.79 -14.47 26.48
C ASN A 62 7.96 -15.33 26.97
N ARG A 63 7.67 -16.38 27.75
CA ARG A 63 8.68 -17.27 28.34
C ARG A 63 8.61 -18.71 27.82
N MET A 64 7.56 -19.04 27.08
CA MET A 64 7.34 -20.35 26.49
C MET A 64 8.43 -20.69 25.46
N ALA A 65 8.93 -21.94 25.46
CA ALA A 65 9.84 -22.44 24.43
C ALA A 65 9.18 -22.38 23.04
N CYS A 66 9.95 -22.12 21.98
CA CYS A 66 9.40 -21.93 20.63
C CYS A 66 8.53 -23.10 20.15
N ALA A 67 8.93 -24.34 20.46
CA ALA A 67 8.15 -25.54 20.20
C ALA A 67 6.73 -25.47 20.80
N LYS A 68 6.62 -25.22 22.11
CA LYS A 68 5.34 -25.06 22.80
C LYS A 68 4.58 -23.81 22.33
N LEU A 69 5.29 -22.76 21.91
CA LEU A 69 4.67 -21.57 21.33
C LEU A 69 4.01 -21.87 19.98
N MET A 70 4.65 -22.66 19.12
CA MET A 70 4.07 -23.10 17.84
C MET A 70 2.86 -24.01 18.06
N GLU A 71 2.93 -24.91 19.04
CA GLU A 71 1.79 -25.72 19.48
C GLU A 71 0.61 -24.83 19.92
N PHE A 72 0.88 -23.78 20.70
CA PHE A 72 -0.13 -22.79 21.10
C PHE A 72 -0.72 -22.04 19.89
N VAL A 73 0.10 -21.61 18.93
CA VAL A 73 -0.36 -20.93 17.70
C VAL A 73 -1.31 -21.82 16.90
N TYR A 74 -0.99 -23.10 16.74
CA TYR A 74 -1.86 -24.07 16.06
C TYR A 74 -3.14 -24.36 16.84
N SER A 75 -2.99 -24.71 18.11
CA SER A 75 -4.11 -25.13 18.97
C SER A 75 -5.12 -24.01 19.18
N SER A 76 -4.65 -22.77 19.35
CA SER A 76 -5.54 -21.60 19.44
C SER A 76 -6.37 -21.42 18.16
N ARG A 77 -5.79 -21.68 16.99
CA ARG A 77 -6.52 -21.60 15.71
C ARG A 77 -7.50 -22.76 15.52
N LEU A 78 -7.17 -23.95 15.99
CA LEU A 78 -8.10 -25.09 16.04
C LEU A 78 -9.32 -24.76 16.92
N LYS A 79 -9.11 -24.11 18.08
CA LYS A 79 -10.21 -23.68 18.94
C LYS A 79 -11.09 -22.59 18.33
N VAL A 80 -10.51 -21.71 17.52
CA VAL A 80 -11.29 -20.76 16.71
C VAL A 80 -12.21 -21.52 15.75
N LEU A 81 -11.68 -22.51 15.03
CA LEU A 81 -12.48 -23.34 14.12
C LEU A 81 -13.66 -24.03 14.83
N GLU A 82 -13.42 -24.69 15.96
CA GLU A 82 -14.47 -25.36 16.75
C GLU A 82 -15.61 -24.39 17.13
N HIS A 83 -15.26 -23.14 17.45
CA HIS A 83 -16.26 -22.11 17.77
C HIS A 83 -17.04 -21.64 16.54
N LEU A 84 -16.36 -21.46 15.41
CA LEU A 84 -17.01 -21.09 14.14
C LEU A 84 -17.99 -22.17 13.68
N GLN A 85 -17.60 -23.44 13.76
CA GLN A 85 -18.46 -24.58 13.41
C GLN A 85 -19.72 -24.61 14.29
N ARG A 86 -19.60 -24.29 15.58
CA ARG A 86 -20.75 -24.16 16.49
C ARG A 86 -21.69 -23.02 16.08
N LEU A 87 -21.13 -21.84 15.81
CA LEU A 87 -21.92 -20.69 15.33
C LEU A 87 -22.62 -20.98 14.00
N GLY A 88 -21.95 -21.68 13.08
CA GLY A 88 -22.52 -22.13 11.81
C GLY A 88 -23.65 -23.14 12.00
N ALA A 89 -23.50 -24.10 12.91
CA ALA A 89 -24.54 -25.07 13.24
C ALA A 89 -25.77 -24.39 13.89
N GLU A 90 -25.55 -23.45 14.81
CA GLU A 90 -26.60 -22.65 15.43
C GLU A 90 -27.37 -21.82 14.39
N ALA A 91 -26.65 -21.16 13.47
CA ALA A 91 -27.26 -20.39 12.40
C ALA A 91 -28.12 -21.28 11.49
N ASN A 92 -27.59 -22.42 11.03
CA ASN A 92 -28.31 -23.37 10.18
C ASN A 92 -29.55 -24.01 10.83
N ALA A 93 -29.57 -24.13 12.16
CA ALA A 93 -30.70 -24.71 12.88
C ALA A 93 -31.90 -23.74 13.02
N THR A 94 -31.74 -22.47 12.63
CA THR A 94 -32.77 -21.45 12.84
C THR A 94 -33.85 -21.52 11.74
N ALA A 95 -35.06 -21.93 12.12
CA ALA A 95 -36.16 -22.23 11.19
C ALA A 95 -37.05 -21.02 10.81
N ASP A 96 -36.93 -19.88 11.52
CA ASP A 96 -37.74 -18.67 11.29
C ASP A 96 -36.86 -17.54 10.73
N VAL A 97 -36.96 -17.31 9.41
CA VAL A 97 -36.08 -16.43 8.63
C VAL A 97 -36.38 -14.94 8.86
N ASP A 98 -37.63 -14.60 9.21
CA ASP A 98 -38.07 -13.19 9.32
C ASP A 98 -37.95 -12.63 10.76
N ALA A 99 -37.98 -13.49 11.78
CA ALA A 99 -37.79 -13.08 13.19
C ALA A 99 -36.32 -13.09 13.67
N SER A 100 -35.38 -13.56 12.84
CA SER A 100 -34.04 -14.01 13.28
C SER A 100 -32.85 -13.14 12.86
N TRP A 101 -33.00 -12.11 12.02
CA TRP A 101 -31.83 -11.36 11.51
C TRP A 101 -30.90 -10.82 12.61
N LYS A 102 -31.41 -10.46 13.80
CA LYS A 102 -30.58 -10.03 14.94
C LYS A 102 -29.70 -11.17 15.48
N GLN A 103 -30.19 -12.40 15.49
CA GLN A 103 -29.44 -13.59 15.91
C GLN A 103 -28.37 -13.92 14.88
N ASP A 104 -28.72 -13.90 13.59
CA ASP A 104 -27.77 -14.10 12.49
C ASP A 104 -26.64 -13.06 12.55
N MET A 105 -26.98 -11.77 12.65
CA MET A 105 -25.98 -10.70 12.75
C MET A 105 -25.12 -10.83 14.01
N ARG A 106 -25.68 -11.30 15.13
CA ARG A 106 -24.90 -11.60 16.35
C ARG A 106 -23.94 -12.76 16.14
N ALA A 107 -24.34 -13.82 15.43
CA ALA A 107 -23.47 -14.97 15.13
C ALA A 107 -22.29 -14.54 14.25
N ALA A 108 -22.56 -13.84 13.15
CA ALA A 108 -21.52 -13.32 12.27
C ALA A 108 -20.59 -12.30 12.97
N SER A 109 -21.15 -11.43 13.82
CA SER A 109 -20.36 -10.47 14.60
C SER A 109 -19.45 -11.17 15.62
N LYS A 110 -19.94 -12.20 16.33
CA LYS A 110 -19.14 -13.01 17.25
C LYS A 110 -18.01 -13.74 16.52
N ALA A 111 -18.31 -14.36 15.39
CA ALA A 111 -17.33 -15.02 14.53
C ALA A 111 -16.25 -14.03 14.04
N THR A 112 -16.65 -12.87 13.55
CA THR A 112 -15.73 -11.80 13.11
C THR A 112 -14.85 -11.30 14.25
N SER A 113 -15.43 -11.06 15.43
CA SER A 113 -14.67 -10.64 16.62
C SER A 113 -13.68 -11.70 17.08
N LEU A 114 -14.06 -12.98 17.04
CA LEU A 114 -13.17 -14.08 17.39
C LEU A 114 -11.98 -14.17 16.42
N LEU A 115 -12.24 -14.12 15.12
CA LEU A 115 -11.22 -14.13 14.08
C LEU A 115 -10.26 -12.93 14.21
N GLY A 116 -10.81 -11.73 14.42
CA GLY A 116 -10.01 -10.52 14.61
C GLY A 116 -9.16 -10.57 15.88
N ALA A 117 -9.74 -11.01 17.01
CA ALA A 117 -9.00 -11.18 18.27
C ALA A 117 -7.86 -12.19 18.12
N HIS A 118 -8.11 -13.33 17.47
CA HIS A 118 -7.07 -14.33 17.21
C HIS A 118 -5.95 -13.77 16.34
N ALA A 119 -6.29 -13.09 15.24
CA ALA A 119 -5.31 -12.43 14.37
C ALA A 119 -4.42 -11.44 15.13
N HIS A 120 -4.99 -10.60 15.99
CA HIS A 120 -4.22 -9.65 16.82
C HIS A 120 -3.31 -10.34 17.83
N ILE A 121 -3.78 -11.39 18.50
CA ILE A 121 -2.99 -12.15 19.47
C ILE A 121 -1.80 -12.81 18.77
N ILE A 122 -2.02 -13.48 17.64
CA ILE A 122 -0.94 -14.14 16.90
C ILE A 122 0.05 -13.14 16.32
N ALA A 123 -0.41 -11.99 15.80
CA ALA A 123 0.46 -10.93 15.33
C ALA A 123 1.33 -10.35 16.47
N ALA A 124 0.76 -10.14 17.66
CA ALA A 124 1.50 -9.68 18.83
C ALA A 124 2.57 -10.69 19.27
N ILE A 125 2.23 -11.99 19.28
CA ILE A 125 3.19 -13.06 19.59
C ILE A 125 4.30 -13.11 18.54
N ALA A 126 3.95 -13.10 17.25
CA ALA A 126 4.92 -13.12 16.16
C ALA A 126 5.88 -11.93 16.20
N SER A 127 5.40 -10.76 16.62
CA SER A 127 6.23 -9.57 16.80
C SER A 127 7.14 -9.64 18.03
N GLN A 128 6.67 -10.21 19.14
CA GLN A 128 7.44 -10.27 20.40
C GLN A 128 8.42 -11.44 20.44
N ARG A 129 8.11 -12.52 19.72
CA ARG A 129 8.83 -13.80 19.72
C ARG A 129 9.26 -14.18 18.30
N ALA A 130 9.75 -13.20 17.52
CA ALA A 130 10.10 -13.37 16.12
C ALA A 130 11.10 -14.51 15.87
N GLU A 131 11.96 -14.82 16.85
CA GLU A 131 12.91 -15.93 16.81
C GLU A 131 12.26 -17.32 16.67
N CYS A 132 10.97 -17.44 16.99
CA CYS A 132 10.23 -18.69 16.87
C CYS A 132 9.52 -18.87 15.51
N PHE A 133 9.44 -17.84 14.67
CA PHE A 133 8.62 -17.83 13.46
C PHE A 133 9.50 -17.91 12.20
N SER A 134 9.57 -19.09 11.59
CA SER A 134 10.23 -19.25 10.29
C SER A 134 9.54 -18.41 9.21
N GLU A 135 10.25 -18.14 8.12
CA GLU A 135 9.69 -17.44 6.95
C GLU A 135 8.38 -18.09 6.46
N HIS A 136 8.34 -19.42 6.36
CA HIS A 136 7.15 -20.17 5.95
C HIS A 136 5.94 -19.92 6.88
N ILE A 137 6.15 -19.88 8.20
CA ILE A 137 5.06 -19.58 9.14
C ILE A 137 4.62 -18.13 8.97
N ARG A 138 5.55 -17.18 8.82
CA ARG A 138 5.23 -15.76 8.59
C ARG A 138 4.43 -15.55 7.30
N LEU A 139 4.82 -16.23 6.22
CA LEU A 139 4.07 -16.27 4.96
C LEU A 139 2.63 -16.75 5.19
N LEU A 140 2.45 -17.89 5.88
CA LEU A 140 1.11 -18.42 6.19
C LEU A 140 0.26 -17.45 7.00
N LEU A 141 0.85 -16.76 7.98
CA LEU A 141 0.14 -15.77 8.79
C LEU A 141 -0.30 -14.58 7.93
N THR A 142 0.58 -14.05 7.08
CA THR A 142 0.25 -12.92 6.19
C THR A 142 -0.80 -13.31 5.14
N VAL A 143 -0.69 -14.49 4.52
CA VAL A 143 -1.71 -14.99 3.58
C VAL A 143 -3.05 -15.18 4.29
N GLY A 144 -3.05 -15.75 5.50
CA GLY A 144 -4.25 -15.91 6.32
C GLY A 144 -4.91 -14.56 6.65
N LEU A 145 -4.11 -13.55 7.02
CA LEU A 145 -4.58 -12.18 7.25
C LEU A 145 -5.20 -11.57 5.99
N ARG A 146 -4.57 -11.74 4.81
CA ARG A 146 -5.10 -11.24 3.53
C ARG A 146 -6.47 -11.84 3.22
N ARG A 147 -6.62 -13.16 3.37
CA ARG A 147 -7.91 -13.85 3.15
C ARG A 147 -8.95 -13.40 4.16
N LEU A 148 -8.56 -13.26 5.43
CA LEU A 148 -9.45 -12.79 6.49
C LEU A 148 -9.91 -11.34 6.25
N LYS A 149 -9.04 -10.45 5.77
CA LYS A 149 -9.38 -9.06 5.41
C LYS A 149 -10.50 -9.02 4.36
N VAL A 150 -10.40 -9.84 3.30
CA VAL A 150 -11.43 -9.92 2.27
C VAL A 150 -12.77 -10.37 2.86
N LEU A 151 -12.76 -11.46 3.63
CA LEU A 151 -13.96 -12.02 4.28
C LEU A 151 -14.63 -11.01 5.23
N THR A 152 -13.83 -10.33 6.07
CA THR A 152 -14.33 -9.37 7.06
C THR A 152 -14.83 -8.07 6.43
N THR A 153 -14.23 -7.64 5.31
CA THR A 153 -14.74 -6.49 4.54
C THR A 153 -16.12 -6.76 3.96
N GLY A 154 -16.36 -7.99 3.49
CA GLY A 154 -17.70 -8.43 3.05
C GLY A 154 -18.74 -8.32 4.16
N HIS A 155 -18.42 -8.83 5.35
CA HIS A 155 -19.32 -8.74 6.50
C HIS A 155 -19.54 -7.30 6.97
N PHE A 156 -18.51 -6.45 6.96
CA PHE A 156 -18.67 -5.05 7.30
C PHE A 156 -19.65 -4.33 6.38
N LYS A 157 -19.61 -4.62 5.06
CA LYS A 157 -20.58 -4.07 4.10
C LYS A 157 -21.99 -4.57 4.39
N GLN A 158 -22.16 -5.85 4.71
CA GLN A 158 -23.46 -6.42 5.12
C GLN A 158 -24.03 -5.70 6.35
N LEU A 159 -23.21 -5.57 7.41
CA LEU A 159 -23.56 -4.82 8.62
C LEU A 159 -23.98 -3.39 8.29
N TRP A 160 -23.19 -2.70 7.47
CA TRP A 160 -23.45 -1.32 7.09
C TRP A 160 -24.82 -1.17 6.43
N THR A 161 -25.13 -1.98 5.43
CA THR A 161 -26.41 -1.87 4.71
C THR A 161 -27.59 -2.28 5.58
N VAL A 162 -27.49 -3.32 6.41
CA VAL A 162 -28.58 -3.70 7.34
C VAL A 162 -28.84 -2.59 8.36
N VAL A 163 -27.80 -1.91 8.84
CA VAL A 163 -27.94 -0.78 9.78
C VAL A 163 -28.52 0.46 9.10
N GLN A 164 -28.10 0.75 7.88
CA GLN A 164 -28.51 1.96 7.15
C GLN A 164 -29.94 1.84 6.60
N ASP A 165 -30.24 0.74 5.92
CA ASP A 165 -31.46 0.60 5.09
C ASP A 165 -32.46 -0.40 5.70
N GLY A 166 -32.10 -1.03 6.83
CA GLY A 166 -32.90 -2.04 7.50
C GLY A 166 -32.75 -3.44 6.89
N PRO A 167 -33.22 -4.50 7.58
CA PRO A 167 -33.05 -5.89 7.14
C PRO A 167 -33.78 -6.18 5.82
N GLY A 168 -34.85 -5.45 5.50
CA GLY A 168 -35.64 -5.64 4.28
C GLY A 168 -34.99 -5.10 3.00
N ALA A 169 -33.96 -4.24 3.11
CA ALA A 169 -33.25 -3.68 1.97
C ALA A 169 -32.09 -4.55 1.47
N TYR A 170 -31.60 -5.49 2.30
CA TYR A 170 -30.40 -6.29 2.01
C TYR A 170 -30.68 -7.62 1.30
N GLY A 171 -31.95 -8.02 1.14
CA GLY A 171 -32.31 -9.37 0.70
C GLY A 171 -32.30 -10.38 1.86
N PRO A 172 -32.12 -11.69 1.62
CA PRO A 172 -32.23 -12.71 2.66
C PRO A 172 -30.99 -12.73 3.57
N VAL A 173 -30.94 -11.80 4.54
CA VAL A 173 -29.85 -11.63 5.54
C VAL A 173 -29.37 -12.96 6.12
N HIS A 174 -30.32 -13.84 6.46
CA HIS A 174 -30.04 -15.17 6.98
C HIS A 174 -29.15 -16.01 6.05
N LYS A 175 -29.50 -16.08 4.76
CA LYS A 175 -28.76 -16.83 3.74
C LYS A 175 -27.33 -16.31 3.61
N ASP A 176 -27.17 -14.99 3.62
CA ASP A 176 -25.86 -14.35 3.45
C ASP A 176 -24.97 -14.54 4.68
N VAL A 177 -25.54 -14.51 5.89
CA VAL A 177 -24.81 -14.81 7.13
C VAL A 177 -24.39 -16.27 7.17
N VAL A 178 -25.28 -17.20 6.83
CA VAL A 178 -24.96 -18.65 6.77
C VAL A 178 -23.85 -18.90 5.75
N ALA A 179 -23.94 -18.32 4.56
CA ALA A 179 -22.91 -18.43 3.54
C ALA A 179 -21.57 -17.86 4.01
N TRP A 180 -21.59 -16.69 4.67
CA TRP A 180 -20.39 -16.08 5.22
C TRP A 180 -19.74 -16.93 6.33
N LEU A 181 -20.55 -17.49 7.25
CA LEU A 181 -20.05 -18.39 8.30
C LEU A 181 -19.40 -19.64 7.70
N GLN A 182 -20.02 -20.21 6.67
CA GLN A 182 -19.47 -21.35 5.95
C GLN A 182 -18.13 -21.01 5.28
N GLU A 183 -18.03 -19.86 4.61
CA GLU A 183 -16.78 -19.38 4.02
C GLU A 183 -15.69 -19.15 5.09
N ALA A 184 -16.07 -18.63 6.26
CA ALA A 184 -15.16 -18.46 7.40
C ALA A 184 -14.60 -19.80 7.92
N ILE A 185 -15.47 -20.81 8.06
CA ILE A 185 -15.10 -22.17 8.47
C ILE A 185 -14.12 -22.76 7.46
N GLU A 186 -14.47 -22.75 6.17
CA GLU A 186 -13.65 -23.30 5.09
C GLU A 186 -12.28 -22.61 4.99
N LEU A 187 -12.23 -21.29 5.20
CA LEU A 187 -10.99 -20.53 5.25
C LEU A 187 -10.09 -21.01 6.38
N VAL A 188 -10.60 -21.09 7.61
CA VAL A 188 -9.80 -21.50 8.78
C VAL A 188 -9.39 -22.98 8.68
N GLU A 189 -10.26 -23.85 8.16
CA GLU A 189 -9.93 -25.25 7.90
C GLU A 189 -8.81 -25.40 6.87
N ALA A 190 -8.89 -24.67 5.75
CA ALA A 190 -7.85 -24.68 4.74
C ALA A 190 -6.51 -24.19 5.30
N ASP A 191 -6.53 -23.10 6.07
CA ASP A 191 -5.33 -22.58 6.71
C ASP A 191 -4.76 -23.60 7.72
N LEU A 192 -5.58 -24.23 8.56
CA LEU A 192 -5.14 -25.26 9.51
C LEU A 192 -4.53 -26.48 8.82
N ARG A 193 -5.08 -26.92 7.69
CA ARG A 193 -4.49 -28.01 6.89
C ARG A 193 -3.09 -27.65 6.41
N THR A 194 -2.90 -26.44 5.90
CA THR A 194 -1.58 -25.96 5.43
C THR A 194 -0.62 -25.76 6.60
N THR A 195 -1.06 -25.13 7.69
CA THR A 195 -0.26 -24.95 8.90
C THR A 195 0.20 -26.29 9.47
N ARG A 196 -0.67 -27.30 9.50
CA ARG A 196 -0.31 -28.66 9.93
C ARG A 196 0.81 -29.25 9.06
N ALA A 197 0.73 -29.09 7.75
CA ALA A 197 1.75 -29.58 6.84
C ALA A 197 3.11 -28.90 7.10
N VAL A 198 3.12 -27.58 7.25
CA VAL A 198 4.35 -26.81 7.55
C VAL A 198 4.90 -27.15 8.94
N MET A 199 4.04 -27.33 9.94
CA MET A 199 4.46 -27.64 11.30
C MET A 199 5.08 -29.03 11.45
N ARG A 200 4.73 -30.00 10.60
CA ARG A 200 5.36 -31.34 10.60
C ARG A 200 6.85 -31.31 10.28
N THR A 201 7.29 -30.31 9.53
CA THR A 201 8.70 -30.12 9.16
C THR A 201 9.30 -28.90 9.83
N TRP A 202 8.61 -28.30 10.81
CA TRP A 202 9.08 -27.12 11.50
C TRP A 202 10.28 -27.48 12.38
N GLN A 203 11.29 -26.63 12.31
CA GLN A 203 12.45 -26.65 13.19
C GLN A 203 12.67 -25.24 13.71
N LEU A 204 13.41 -25.11 14.81
CA LEU A 204 13.78 -23.80 15.33
C LEU A 204 14.53 -23.01 14.22
N PRO A 205 14.04 -21.82 13.82
CA PRO A 205 14.68 -21.04 12.77
C PRO A 205 16.10 -20.63 13.18
N SER A 206 17.00 -20.52 12.21
CA SER A 206 18.25 -19.81 12.43
C SER A 206 17.97 -18.32 12.70
N LEU A 207 18.95 -17.60 13.26
CA LEU A 207 18.79 -16.16 13.49
C LEU A 207 18.55 -15.38 12.19
N ASP A 208 19.11 -15.84 11.07
CA ASP A 208 18.89 -15.21 9.77
C ASP A 208 17.48 -15.56 9.25
N ASP A 209 17.04 -16.81 9.36
CA ASP A 209 15.68 -17.22 8.95
C ASP A 209 14.56 -16.61 9.82
N ALA A 210 14.88 -16.21 11.06
CA ALA A 210 13.96 -15.51 11.94
C ALA A 210 13.85 -14.00 11.63
N ARG A 211 14.86 -13.42 10.97
CA ARG A 211 14.86 -12.00 10.64
C ARG A 211 13.85 -11.70 9.54
N PHE A 212 13.25 -10.52 9.63
CA PHE A 212 12.43 -9.97 8.56
C PHE A 212 13.31 -9.11 7.67
N TYR A 213 13.51 -9.57 6.44
CA TYR A 213 14.17 -8.80 5.40
C TYR A 213 13.10 -8.25 4.46
N SER A 214 12.99 -6.93 4.41
CA SER A 214 12.10 -6.26 3.46
C SER A 214 12.64 -6.34 2.03
N HIS A 215 13.95 -6.55 1.87
CA HIS A 215 14.63 -6.60 0.60
C HIS A 215 15.55 -7.82 0.51
N GLU A 216 15.70 -8.32 -0.71
CA GLU A 216 16.75 -9.24 -1.11
C GLU A 216 18.12 -8.57 -1.06
N ALA A 217 19.19 -9.37 -1.10
CA ALA A 217 20.56 -8.87 -1.03
C ALA A 217 20.93 -7.89 -2.18
N ASP A 218 20.22 -7.98 -3.30
CA ASP A 218 20.37 -7.13 -4.48
C ASP A 218 19.40 -5.94 -4.52
N GLY A 219 18.66 -5.69 -3.43
CA GLY A 219 17.81 -4.51 -3.27
C GLY A 219 16.38 -4.66 -3.76
N ARG A 220 16.00 -5.78 -4.40
CA ARG A 220 14.58 -6.05 -4.75
C ARG A 220 13.75 -6.29 -3.49
N TYR A 221 12.45 -6.03 -3.50
CA TYR A 221 11.60 -6.44 -2.37
C TYR A 221 11.55 -7.97 -2.27
N SER A 222 11.50 -8.47 -1.04
CA SER A 222 11.28 -9.89 -0.78
C SER A 222 9.82 -10.29 -1.05
N THR A 223 9.55 -11.58 -1.28
CA THR A 223 8.17 -12.11 -1.42
C THR A 223 7.29 -11.69 -0.24
N MET A 224 7.85 -11.71 0.97
CA MET A 224 7.18 -11.30 2.19
C MET A 224 6.81 -9.81 2.19
N GLU A 225 7.70 -8.92 1.75
CA GLU A 225 7.43 -7.49 1.72
C GLU A 225 6.41 -7.12 0.64
N ALA A 226 6.52 -7.71 -0.56
CA ALA A 226 5.55 -7.53 -1.63
C ALA A 226 4.14 -7.97 -1.18
N LEU A 227 4.04 -9.15 -0.54
CA LEU A 227 2.77 -9.65 0.00
C LEU A 227 2.22 -8.77 1.13
N ARG A 228 3.08 -8.31 2.04
CA ARG A 228 2.69 -7.45 3.17
C ARG A 228 2.10 -6.14 2.65
N ARG A 229 2.80 -5.45 1.75
CA ARG A 229 2.34 -4.18 1.16
C ARG A 229 1.02 -4.33 0.41
N ASP A 230 0.86 -5.40 -0.36
CA ASP A 230 -0.39 -5.68 -1.07
C ASP A 230 -1.55 -5.96 -0.10
N THR A 231 -1.29 -6.73 0.96
CA THR A 231 -2.28 -7.06 1.99
C THR A 231 -2.81 -5.82 2.71
N PHE A 232 -1.93 -4.87 3.03
CA PHE A 232 -2.26 -3.66 3.78
C PHE A 232 -2.48 -2.41 2.91
N GLU A 233 -2.48 -2.54 1.58
CA GLU A 233 -2.64 -1.42 0.63
C GLU A 233 -1.61 -0.30 0.86
N GLU A 234 -0.36 -0.69 1.13
CA GLU A 234 0.73 0.24 1.43
C GLU A 234 1.55 0.65 0.21
N PHE A 235 1.14 0.23 -0.99
CA PHE A 235 1.66 0.82 -2.22
C PHE A 235 1.05 2.21 -2.39
N GLN A 236 1.87 3.25 -2.14
CA GLN A 236 1.43 4.62 -2.32
C GLN A 236 1.20 4.91 -3.81
N MET A 237 -0.05 5.18 -4.17
CA MET A 237 -0.43 5.48 -5.55
C MET A 237 -0.59 6.98 -5.75
N ASP A 238 0.25 7.58 -6.60
CA ASP A 238 0.17 8.99 -6.95
C ASP A 238 -0.92 9.22 -8.02
N ARG A 239 -2.16 9.42 -7.56
CA ARG A 239 -3.29 9.71 -8.44
C ARG A 239 -3.15 11.03 -9.19
N GLY A 240 -2.40 11.98 -8.63
CA GLY A 240 -2.11 13.25 -9.28
C GLY A 240 -1.23 13.07 -10.51
N LEU A 241 -0.11 12.36 -10.32
CA LEU A 241 0.80 11.97 -11.39
C LEU A 241 0.08 11.16 -12.47
N LEU A 242 -0.66 10.11 -12.10
CA LEU A 242 -1.38 9.24 -13.04
C LEU A 242 -2.36 10.01 -13.94
N ARG A 243 -3.09 10.99 -13.39
CA ARG A 243 -3.96 11.88 -14.18
C ARG A 243 -3.16 12.82 -15.09
N GLY A 244 -2.04 13.35 -14.58
CA GLY A 244 -1.12 14.17 -15.36
C GLY A 244 -0.55 13.41 -16.56
N LEU A 245 -0.16 12.15 -16.36
CA LEU A 245 0.37 11.28 -17.41
C LEU A 245 -0.63 11.12 -18.55
N ILE A 246 -1.88 10.76 -18.25
CA ILE A 246 -2.95 10.63 -19.26
C ILE A 246 -3.21 11.95 -19.98
N ARG A 247 -3.16 13.08 -19.26
CA ARG A 247 -3.51 14.39 -19.82
C ARG A 247 -2.42 15.01 -20.68
N HIS A 248 -1.16 14.77 -20.36
CA HIS A 248 -0.03 15.54 -20.91
C HIS A 248 1.02 14.69 -21.63
N VAL A 249 1.10 13.40 -21.34
CA VAL A 249 2.22 12.55 -21.79
C VAL A 249 1.76 11.40 -22.68
N PHE A 250 0.79 10.63 -22.21
CA PHE A 250 0.33 9.43 -22.92
C PHE A 250 -0.76 9.82 -23.93
N PRO A 251 -0.53 9.60 -25.24
CA PRO A 251 -1.61 9.70 -26.20
C PRO A 251 -2.67 8.63 -25.93
N THR A 252 -3.88 8.83 -26.46
CA THR A 252 -4.94 7.81 -26.44
C THR A 252 -4.44 6.53 -27.12
N ASP A 253 -4.81 5.38 -26.55
CA ASP A 253 -4.41 4.04 -26.98
C ASP A 253 -2.90 3.74 -26.81
N ALA A 254 -2.16 4.59 -26.09
CA ALA A 254 -0.76 4.32 -25.78
C ALA A 254 -0.59 3.00 -25.02
N VAL A 255 0.46 2.27 -25.39
CA VAL A 255 0.89 1.04 -24.73
C VAL A 255 2.04 1.38 -23.78
N VAL A 256 1.85 1.15 -22.48
CA VAL A 256 2.76 1.56 -21.42
C VAL A 256 3.37 0.35 -20.71
N ALA A 257 4.67 0.35 -20.45
CA ALA A 257 5.31 -0.58 -19.51
C ALA A 257 5.54 0.09 -18.17
N ASP A 258 5.05 -0.53 -17.10
CA ASP A 258 5.27 -0.14 -15.71
C ASP A 258 6.34 -1.06 -15.11
N PHE A 259 7.57 -0.55 -14.99
CA PHE A 259 8.74 -1.29 -14.50
C PHE A 259 8.97 -0.98 -13.02
N GLY A 260 9.14 -2.02 -12.21
CA GLY A 260 9.14 -1.91 -10.74
C GLY A 260 7.74 -1.67 -10.19
N ALA A 261 6.74 -2.31 -10.79
CA ALA A 261 5.33 -2.05 -10.54
C ALA A 261 4.80 -2.57 -9.19
N GLY A 262 5.62 -3.28 -8.41
CA GLY A 262 5.19 -4.01 -7.21
C GLY A 262 4.10 -5.02 -7.57
N THR A 263 2.88 -4.83 -7.03
CA THR A 263 1.71 -5.66 -7.38
C THR A 263 0.78 -5.04 -8.44
N GLY A 264 1.28 -4.06 -9.20
CA GLY A 264 0.67 -3.58 -10.45
C GLY A 264 -0.40 -2.51 -10.28
N HIS A 265 -0.32 -1.71 -9.21
CA HIS A 265 -1.35 -0.71 -8.90
C HIS A 265 -1.47 0.38 -9.96
N TYR A 266 -0.35 0.89 -10.49
CA TYR A 266 -0.36 1.93 -11.52
C TYR A 266 -0.90 1.37 -12.84
N ALA A 267 -0.35 0.25 -13.31
CA ALA A 267 -0.87 -0.43 -14.50
C ALA A 267 -2.37 -0.77 -14.43
N ARG A 268 -2.85 -1.29 -13.28
CA ARG A 268 -4.28 -1.56 -13.08
C ARG A 268 -5.11 -0.29 -13.19
N TRP A 269 -4.72 0.79 -12.50
CA TRP A 269 -5.45 2.05 -12.55
C TRP A 269 -5.48 2.64 -13.96
N LEU A 270 -4.36 2.59 -14.68
CA LEU A 270 -4.26 3.05 -16.08
C LEU A 270 -5.18 2.24 -16.99
N ASN A 271 -5.17 0.91 -16.88
CA ASN A 271 -6.04 0.02 -17.65
C ASN A 271 -7.53 0.27 -17.35
N ASP A 272 -7.89 0.50 -16.08
CA ASP A 272 -9.27 0.77 -15.66
C ASP A 272 -9.84 2.07 -16.29
N THR A 273 -8.98 2.97 -16.77
CA THR A 273 -9.44 4.17 -17.50
C THR A 273 -9.95 3.87 -18.91
N GLY A 274 -9.51 2.77 -19.52
CA GLY A 274 -9.77 2.44 -20.91
C GLY A 274 -9.12 3.38 -21.94
N LEU A 275 -8.23 4.28 -21.52
CA LEU A 275 -7.56 5.26 -22.40
C LEU A 275 -6.19 4.80 -22.89
N VAL A 276 -5.57 3.84 -22.19
CA VAL A 276 -4.24 3.30 -22.46
C VAL A 276 -4.22 1.81 -22.10
N THR A 277 -3.22 1.08 -22.61
CA THR A 277 -2.95 -0.31 -22.22
C THR A 277 -1.62 -0.40 -21.48
N ALA A 278 -1.64 -0.72 -20.19
CA ALA A 278 -0.47 -0.83 -19.34
C ALA A 278 -0.13 -2.29 -18.99
N PHE A 279 1.16 -2.63 -19.07
CA PHE A 279 1.73 -3.92 -18.67
C PHE A 279 2.67 -3.71 -17.48
N ALA A 280 2.55 -4.54 -16.45
CA ALA A 280 3.33 -4.41 -15.22
C ALA A 280 4.43 -5.46 -15.13
N PHE A 281 5.62 -5.02 -14.72
CA PHE A 281 6.82 -5.83 -14.54
C PHE A 281 7.49 -5.50 -13.21
N ASP A 282 7.95 -6.51 -12.49
CA ASP A 282 8.65 -6.31 -11.22
C ASP A 282 9.68 -7.42 -10.95
N GLY A 283 10.78 -7.08 -10.26
CA GLY A 283 11.87 -8.01 -9.98
C GLY A 283 11.66 -8.87 -8.73
N SER A 284 10.67 -8.56 -7.89
CA SER A 284 10.44 -9.24 -6.62
C SER A 284 10.23 -10.74 -6.84
N PRO A 285 10.84 -11.63 -6.03
CA PRO A 285 10.61 -13.06 -6.13
C PRO A 285 9.11 -13.39 -5.98
N ASP A 286 8.64 -14.39 -6.72
CA ASP A 286 7.25 -14.86 -6.73
C ASP A 286 6.19 -13.77 -6.99
N VAL A 287 6.53 -12.63 -7.60
CA VAL A 287 5.59 -11.52 -7.81
C VAL A 287 4.37 -11.92 -8.65
N GLU A 288 4.54 -12.84 -9.60
CA GLU A 288 3.43 -13.42 -10.38
C GLU A 288 2.43 -14.15 -9.48
N LEU A 289 2.91 -14.88 -8.46
CA LEU A 289 2.05 -15.55 -7.49
C LEU A 289 1.35 -14.54 -6.58
N VAL A 290 2.09 -13.56 -6.05
CA VAL A 290 1.57 -12.52 -5.13
C VAL A 290 0.49 -11.67 -5.82
N SER A 291 0.72 -11.31 -7.09
CA SER A 291 -0.15 -10.49 -7.93
C SER A 291 -1.20 -11.29 -8.71
N LYS A 292 -1.23 -12.62 -8.57
CA LYS A 292 -2.12 -13.53 -9.30
C LYS A 292 -2.02 -13.37 -10.83
N GLY A 293 -0.81 -13.20 -11.33
CA GLY A 293 -0.50 -13.03 -12.76
C GLY A 293 -0.78 -11.62 -13.31
N SER A 294 -1.11 -10.65 -12.46
CA SER A 294 -1.31 -9.25 -12.90
C SER A 294 0.00 -8.54 -13.21
N VAL A 295 1.12 -9.03 -12.67
CA VAL A 295 2.48 -8.50 -12.85
C VAL A 295 3.38 -9.66 -13.28
N LEU A 296 4.22 -9.42 -14.28
CA LEU A 296 5.21 -10.40 -14.77
C LEU A 296 6.57 -10.19 -14.10
N GLY A 297 7.30 -11.27 -13.86
CA GLY A 297 8.65 -11.18 -13.28
C GLY A 297 9.66 -10.59 -14.26
N ALA A 298 10.35 -9.52 -13.88
CA ALA A 298 11.46 -8.95 -14.65
C ALA A 298 12.53 -8.32 -13.73
N ASP A 299 13.74 -8.87 -13.75
CA ASP A 299 14.88 -8.34 -13.00
C ASP A 299 15.57 -7.21 -13.78
N LEU A 300 15.33 -5.97 -13.36
CA LEU A 300 15.85 -4.78 -14.03
C LEU A 300 17.36 -4.55 -13.81
N GLY A 301 17.99 -5.29 -12.89
CA GLY A 301 19.44 -5.29 -12.69
C GLY A 301 20.19 -6.17 -13.70
N LYS A 302 19.48 -6.92 -14.55
CA LYS A 302 20.03 -7.79 -15.59
C LYS A 302 19.57 -7.34 -16.98
N PRO A 303 20.34 -7.60 -18.05
CA PRO A 303 19.87 -7.34 -19.41
C PRO A 303 18.52 -8.02 -19.67
N LEU A 304 17.53 -7.23 -20.10
CA LEU A 304 16.16 -7.67 -20.32
C LEU A 304 15.80 -7.53 -21.81
N ASP A 305 15.15 -8.54 -22.37
CA ASP A 305 14.53 -8.48 -23.70
C ASP A 305 13.13 -9.08 -23.64
N LEU A 306 12.12 -8.23 -23.78
CA LEU A 306 10.71 -8.62 -23.80
C LEU A 306 10.20 -8.95 -25.22
N GLY A 307 11.06 -8.87 -26.24
CA GLY A 307 10.69 -9.11 -27.65
C GLY A 307 9.75 -8.04 -28.22
N ARG A 308 9.57 -6.91 -27.53
CA ARG A 308 8.71 -5.80 -27.94
C ARG A 308 9.15 -4.47 -27.33
N LYS A 309 8.68 -3.38 -27.92
CA LYS A 309 8.70 -2.05 -27.31
C LYS A 309 7.28 -1.62 -26.92
N PHE A 310 7.22 -0.64 -26.04
CA PHE A 310 6.04 0.07 -25.56
C PHE A 310 6.16 1.53 -26.02
N ASP A 311 5.06 2.25 -26.14
CA ASP A 311 5.11 3.67 -26.47
C ASP A 311 5.83 4.44 -25.36
N TRP A 312 5.51 4.12 -24.10
CA TRP A 312 6.14 4.72 -22.93
C TRP A 312 6.55 3.67 -21.91
N ALA A 313 7.64 3.95 -21.19
CA ALA A 313 8.00 3.23 -19.98
C ALA A 313 7.82 4.14 -18.76
N LEU A 314 7.37 3.56 -17.66
CA LEU A 314 7.18 4.18 -16.36
C LEU A 314 8.05 3.44 -15.34
N SER A 315 8.78 4.17 -14.50
CA SER A 315 9.56 3.60 -13.41
C SER A 315 9.63 4.62 -12.26
N ILE A 316 8.85 4.40 -11.20
CA ILE A 316 8.67 5.36 -10.10
C ILE A 316 9.24 4.79 -8.81
N GLU A 317 10.24 5.46 -8.23
CA GLU A 317 10.91 5.04 -6.98
C GLU A 317 11.37 3.57 -7.03
N VAL A 318 12.18 3.28 -8.05
CA VAL A 318 12.76 1.94 -8.31
C VAL A 318 14.29 1.99 -8.31
N ALA A 319 14.86 3.03 -8.92
CA ALA A 319 16.29 3.12 -9.19
C ALA A 319 17.14 3.23 -7.91
N GLU A 320 16.59 3.77 -6.83
CA GLU A 320 17.22 3.82 -5.51
C GLU A 320 17.36 2.46 -4.84
N HIS A 321 16.63 1.45 -5.32
CA HIS A 321 16.73 0.06 -4.88
C HIS A 321 17.68 -0.76 -5.75
N ILE A 322 18.12 -0.22 -6.89
CA ILE A 322 19.08 -0.89 -7.79
C ILE A 322 20.51 -0.61 -7.30
N PRO A 323 21.37 -1.63 -7.18
CA PRO A 323 22.79 -1.44 -6.84
C PRO A 323 23.46 -0.41 -7.76
N PRO A 324 24.27 0.52 -7.22
CA PRO A 324 24.85 1.62 -8.00
C PRO A 324 25.55 1.20 -9.30
N ASP A 325 26.27 0.08 -9.27
CA ASP A 325 27.00 -0.52 -10.40
C ASP A 325 26.08 -1.09 -11.50
N LEU A 326 24.81 -1.37 -11.19
CA LEU A 326 23.81 -1.88 -12.13
C LEU A 326 22.92 -0.77 -12.71
N SER A 327 23.08 0.48 -12.29
CA SER A 327 22.30 1.63 -12.77
C SER A 327 22.30 1.76 -14.31
N GLY A 328 23.45 1.47 -14.94
CA GLY A 328 23.57 1.52 -16.40
C GLY A 328 22.72 0.46 -17.10
N ILE A 329 22.71 -0.78 -16.58
CA ILE A 329 21.88 -1.88 -17.12
C ILE A 329 20.39 -1.54 -16.94
N PHE A 330 20.01 -1.05 -15.76
CA PHE A 330 18.65 -0.59 -15.48
C PHE A 330 18.18 0.46 -16.49
N LEU A 331 18.96 1.52 -16.72
CA LEU A 331 18.61 2.57 -17.67
C LEU A 331 18.54 2.06 -19.12
N GLN A 332 19.46 1.17 -19.51
CA GLN A 332 19.45 0.52 -20.83
C GLN A 332 18.19 -0.33 -21.03
N ASN A 333 17.73 -1.03 -20.01
CA ASN A 333 16.47 -1.77 -20.06
C ASN A 333 15.29 -0.82 -20.32
N LEU A 334 15.20 0.33 -19.63
CA LEU A 334 14.13 1.29 -19.87
C LEU A 334 14.18 1.86 -21.30
N ASP A 335 15.36 2.27 -21.78
CA ASP A 335 15.55 2.82 -23.13
C ASP A 335 15.25 1.78 -24.23
N ALA A 336 15.67 0.53 -24.02
CA ALA A 336 15.41 -0.54 -24.98
C ALA A 336 13.91 -0.77 -25.21
N HIS A 337 13.08 -0.60 -24.17
CA HIS A 337 11.66 -0.91 -24.20
C HIS A 337 10.72 0.29 -24.42
N ALA A 338 11.22 1.53 -24.39
CA ALA A 338 10.42 2.73 -24.69
C ALA A 338 10.57 3.18 -26.15
N ALA A 339 9.47 3.49 -26.85
CA ALA A 339 9.52 4.04 -28.20
C ALA A 339 9.57 5.58 -28.17
N SER A 340 8.68 6.21 -27.40
CA SER A 340 8.55 7.67 -27.30
C SER A 340 9.31 8.25 -26.12
N GLY A 341 9.29 7.60 -24.96
CA GLY A 341 9.97 8.13 -23.78
C GLY A 341 9.79 7.31 -22.50
N VAL A 342 10.45 7.80 -21.45
CA VAL A 342 10.46 7.22 -20.11
C VAL A 342 10.03 8.28 -19.10
N VAL A 343 9.11 7.92 -18.21
CA VAL A 343 8.82 8.70 -17.01
C VAL A 343 9.50 8.00 -15.85
N LEU A 344 10.49 8.66 -15.27
CA LEU A 344 11.36 8.13 -14.24
C LEU A 344 11.21 8.95 -12.95
N SER A 345 11.14 8.33 -11.79
CA SER A 345 11.48 9.00 -10.53
C SER A 345 12.59 8.23 -9.82
N TRP A 346 13.53 8.97 -9.23
CA TRP A 346 14.71 8.42 -8.58
C TRP A 346 14.94 9.17 -7.27
N ALA A 347 14.79 8.49 -6.13
CA ALA A 347 14.86 9.10 -4.81
C ALA A 347 16.09 10.02 -4.64
N ARG A 348 15.87 11.21 -4.08
CA ARG A 348 16.92 12.20 -3.80
C ARG A 348 17.75 11.84 -2.55
N PRO A 349 19.02 12.28 -2.45
CA PRO A 349 19.83 12.05 -1.26
C PRO A 349 19.18 12.66 -0.01
N GLY A 350 19.27 11.96 1.12
CA GLY A 350 18.64 12.37 2.38
C GLY A 350 17.20 11.89 2.57
N MET A 351 16.57 11.34 1.53
CA MET A 351 15.33 10.59 1.64
C MET A 351 15.68 9.16 2.06
N GLN A 352 15.20 8.72 3.23
CA GLN A 352 15.52 7.40 3.77
C GLN A 352 14.93 6.30 2.87
N ALA A 353 15.78 5.60 2.14
CA ALA A 353 15.47 4.27 1.61
C ALA A 353 16.01 3.22 2.59
N TYR A 354 15.18 2.24 2.96
CA TYR A 354 15.64 1.03 3.66
C TYR A 354 16.23 0.08 2.60
N GLY A 355 17.41 -0.50 2.82
CA GLY A 355 18.04 -1.46 1.88
C GLY A 355 19.33 -0.96 1.21
N VAL A 356 19.66 -1.50 0.02
CA VAL A 356 20.76 -1.02 -0.84
C VAL A 356 20.36 0.33 -1.42
N ALA A 357 20.61 1.39 -0.67
CA ALA A 357 20.20 2.74 -1.05
C ALA A 357 21.15 3.33 -2.12
N ASN A 358 20.61 3.63 -3.29
CA ASN A 358 21.29 4.33 -4.40
C ASN A 358 20.58 5.66 -4.74
N PRO A 359 20.35 6.58 -3.77
CA PRO A 359 19.70 7.85 -4.06
C PRO A 359 20.62 8.75 -4.89
N ARG A 360 20.04 9.59 -5.76
CA ARG A 360 20.78 10.46 -6.68
C ARG A 360 20.18 11.85 -6.74
N SER A 361 21.03 12.87 -6.80
CA SER A 361 20.57 14.20 -7.16
C SER A 361 20.07 14.21 -8.61
N GLU A 362 19.22 15.17 -8.96
CA GLU A 362 18.70 15.33 -10.32
C GLU A 362 19.83 15.42 -11.35
N GLN A 363 20.90 16.15 -11.02
CA GLN A 363 22.06 16.30 -11.90
C GLN A 363 22.78 14.97 -12.16
N GLU A 364 23.00 14.16 -11.11
CA GLU A 364 23.63 12.85 -11.24
C GLU A 364 22.77 11.86 -12.02
N ALA A 365 21.46 11.84 -11.76
CA ALA A 365 20.52 10.98 -12.49
C ALA A 365 20.49 11.33 -13.98
N LEU A 366 20.41 12.62 -14.32
CA LEU A 366 20.45 13.08 -15.72
C LEU A 366 21.79 12.77 -16.41
N GLU A 367 22.90 12.81 -15.68
CA GLU A 367 24.20 12.43 -16.20
C GLU A 367 24.25 10.93 -16.54
N LEU A 368 23.77 10.07 -15.65
CA LEU A 368 23.67 8.62 -15.91
C LEU A 368 22.74 8.32 -17.10
N VAL A 369 21.60 9.02 -17.20
CA VAL A 369 20.68 8.91 -18.35
C VAL A 369 21.40 9.23 -19.66
N ARG A 370 22.17 10.33 -19.71
CA ARG A 370 22.93 10.71 -20.91
C ARG A 370 24.02 9.70 -21.28
N GLN A 371 24.66 9.09 -20.28
CA GLN A 371 25.73 8.12 -20.49
C GLN A 371 25.22 6.77 -21.02
N HIS A 372 24.01 6.36 -20.63
CA HIS A 372 23.52 5.00 -20.85
C HIS A 372 22.33 4.90 -21.80
N THR A 373 21.72 6.02 -22.22
CA THR A 373 20.50 6.02 -23.04
C THR A 373 20.55 7.05 -24.16
N GLY A 374 19.70 6.88 -25.16
CA GLY A 374 19.42 7.88 -26.19
C GLY A 374 18.30 8.86 -25.84
N LEU A 375 17.96 9.04 -24.55
CA LEU A 375 16.83 9.83 -24.10
C LEU A 375 17.24 11.25 -23.69
N HIS A 376 16.35 12.21 -23.93
CA HIS A 376 16.57 13.63 -23.66
C HIS A 376 15.59 14.14 -22.59
N PHE A 377 16.08 14.94 -21.64
CA PHE A 377 15.24 15.54 -20.60
C PHE A 377 14.25 16.56 -21.17
N ASN A 378 12.96 16.41 -20.83
CA ASN A 378 11.91 17.36 -21.16
C ASN A 378 11.50 18.15 -19.89
N GLY A 379 12.04 19.36 -19.75
CA GLY A 379 11.78 20.21 -18.58
C GLY A 379 10.33 20.68 -18.45
N GLN A 380 9.63 20.91 -19.56
CA GLN A 380 8.25 21.39 -19.56
C GLN A 380 7.28 20.31 -19.05
N LEU A 381 7.33 19.11 -19.64
CA LEU A 381 6.48 17.99 -19.20
C LEU A 381 6.83 17.58 -17.77
N THR A 382 8.13 17.61 -17.41
CA THR A 382 8.55 17.38 -16.03
C THR A 382 7.89 18.37 -15.08
N ALA A 383 7.99 19.68 -15.33
CA ALA A 383 7.38 20.71 -14.49
C ALA A 383 5.85 20.54 -14.38
N GLN A 384 5.16 20.21 -15.49
CA GLN A 384 3.72 19.95 -15.49
C GLN A 384 3.35 18.78 -14.58
N LEU A 385 4.06 17.65 -14.69
CA LEU A 385 3.78 16.48 -13.86
C LEU A 385 4.13 16.71 -12.38
N ARG A 386 5.25 17.40 -12.10
CA ARG A 386 5.63 17.77 -10.72
C ARG A 386 4.56 18.62 -10.04
N ALA A 387 3.96 19.55 -10.78
CA ALA A 387 2.91 20.44 -10.25
C ALA A 387 1.60 19.72 -9.90
N VAL A 388 1.30 18.58 -10.54
CA VAL A 388 0.06 17.82 -10.32
C VAL A 388 0.25 16.57 -9.48
N SER A 389 1.50 16.14 -9.24
CA SER A 389 1.84 15.00 -8.38
C SER A 389 1.28 15.21 -6.97
N SER A 390 0.62 14.18 -6.45
CA SER A 390 0.02 14.16 -5.12
C SER A 390 0.96 13.62 -4.04
N VAL A 391 2.13 13.13 -4.44
CA VAL A 391 3.17 12.58 -3.56
C VAL A 391 4.42 13.46 -3.67
N VAL A 392 4.70 14.23 -2.62
CA VAL A 392 5.77 15.25 -2.61
C VAL A 392 7.12 14.67 -2.99
N SER A 393 7.48 13.50 -2.45
CA SER A 393 8.74 12.83 -2.74
C SER A 393 8.91 12.52 -4.23
N VAL A 394 7.86 11.99 -4.85
CA VAL A 394 7.83 11.68 -6.29
C VAL A 394 7.87 12.97 -7.10
N ALA A 395 7.12 14.00 -6.71
CA ALA A 395 7.16 15.32 -7.37
C ALA A 395 8.58 15.90 -7.41
N GLU A 396 9.37 15.73 -6.34
CA GLU A 396 10.73 16.25 -6.31
C GLU A 396 11.71 15.42 -7.15
N SER A 397 11.52 14.12 -7.27
CA SER A 397 12.42 13.20 -7.99
C SER A 397 12.04 12.93 -9.45
N LEU A 398 10.86 13.36 -9.91
CA LEU A 398 10.31 13.01 -11.22
C LEU A 398 11.07 13.63 -12.39
N LEU A 399 11.29 12.86 -13.45
CA LEU A 399 11.93 13.24 -14.71
C LEU A 399 11.13 12.66 -15.89
N VAL A 400 10.78 13.51 -16.85
CA VAL A 400 10.23 13.08 -18.15
C VAL A 400 11.34 13.10 -19.18
N LEU A 401 11.61 11.94 -19.77
CA LEU A 401 12.68 11.72 -20.75
C LEU A 401 12.05 11.31 -22.09
N VAL A 402 12.41 11.98 -23.18
CA VAL A 402 11.82 11.76 -24.51
C VAL A 402 12.89 11.36 -25.52
N ARG A 403 12.52 10.53 -26.50
CA ARG A 403 13.43 10.10 -27.58
C ARG A 403 13.62 11.19 -28.63
N ASP A 404 12.56 11.91 -28.97
CA ASP A 404 12.63 13.08 -29.85
C ASP A 404 12.42 14.36 -29.02
N PRO A 405 13.45 15.20 -28.84
CA PRO A 405 13.33 16.45 -28.08
C PRO A 405 12.43 17.48 -28.78
N ASN A 406 12.14 17.28 -30.07
CA ASN A 406 11.23 18.13 -30.86
C ASN A 406 9.85 17.48 -31.06
N ALA A 407 9.61 16.29 -30.50
CA ALA A 407 8.29 15.68 -30.61
C ALA A 407 7.27 16.65 -30.00
N PRO A 408 6.18 16.96 -30.72
CA PRO A 408 5.11 17.77 -30.15
C PRO A 408 4.58 17.00 -28.95
N GLY A 409 4.95 17.45 -27.74
CA GLY A 409 4.24 17.04 -26.53
C GLY A 409 2.77 17.29 -26.80
N VAL A 410 1.94 16.28 -26.58
CA VAL A 410 0.49 16.31 -26.81
C VAL A 410 -0.01 17.71 -26.50
N ALA A 411 -0.44 18.42 -27.55
CA ALA A 411 -0.69 19.85 -27.49
C ALA A 411 -1.58 20.16 -26.28
N ALA A 412 -0.99 20.83 -25.29
CA ALA A 412 -1.79 21.49 -24.27
C ALA A 412 -2.65 22.55 -24.98
N PRO A 413 -3.91 22.76 -24.57
CA PRO A 413 -4.57 24.00 -24.93
C PRO A 413 -3.66 25.11 -24.41
N VAL A 414 -3.35 26.06 -25.29
CA VAL A 414 -2.58 27.26 -24.96
C VAL A 414 -3.19 27.88 -23.71
N LEU A 415 -2.51 27.72 -22.58
CA LEU A 415 -2.71 28.57 -21.42
C LEU A 415 -1.63 29.64 -21.56
N GLU A 416 -2.08 30.80 -22.03
CA GLU A 416 -1.36 32.06 -21.90
C GLU A 416 -0.92 32.28 -20.44
N ASP A 417 0.25 32.91 -20.29
CA ASP A 417 0.82 33.46 -19.06
C ASP A 417 1.18 32.48 -17.93
N SER A 418 2.30 31.77 -18.09
CA SER A 418 3.08 31.31 -16.92
C SER A 418 3.75 32.50 -16.24
N LEU A 419 3.11 33.00 -15.19
CA LEU A 419 3.63 34.04 -14.30
C LEU A 419 4.90 33.59 -13.57
N ALA A 420 5.85 34.50 -13.36
CA ALA A 420 7.10 34.22 -12.65
C ALA A 420 6.87 33.69 -11.21
N PRO A 421 7.81 32.94 -10.61
CA PRO A 421 7.67 32.45 -9.23
C PRO A 421 7.41 33.61 -8.25
N GLY A 422 6.29 33.54 -7.51
CA GLY A 422 5.87 34.62 -6.60
C GLY A 422 4.79 35.57 -7.16
N CYS A 423 4.33 35.34 -8.39
CA CYS A 423 3.35 36.19 -9.09
C CYS A 423 1.93 35.59 -9.12
N SER A 424 1.53 34.74 -8.19
CA SER A 424 0.17 34.16 -8.18
C SER A 424 -0.88 35.24 -7.92
N PRO A 425 -1.80 35.52 -8.87
CA PRO A 425 -2.84 36.52 -8.68
C PRO A 425 -3.97 35.98 -7.81
N GLU A 426 -4.59 36.85 -7.03
CA GLU A 426 -5.90 36.62 -6.42
C GLU A 426 -6.94 37.39 -7.24
N ASP A 427 -7.80 36.68 -7.96
CA ASP A 427 -8.82 37.32 -8.80
C ASP A 427 -9.96 37.91 -7.96
N GLY A 428 -10.47 39.08 -8.36
CA GLY A 428 -11.67 39.70 -7.79
C GLY A 428 -11.46 40.72 -6.67
N TRP A 429 -10.22 41.11 -6.39
CA TRP A 429 -9.89 42.12 -5.36
C TRP A 429 -9.00 43.25 -5.89
N ILE A 430 -9.37 44.49 -5.58
CA ILE A 430 -8.53 45.68 -5.79
C ILE A 430 -8.25 46.28 -4.41
N TYR A 431 -7.01 46.17 -3.94
CA TYR A 431 -6.60 46.74 -2.66
C TYR A 431 -6.31 48.25 -2.81
N ALA A 432 -6.93 49.07 -1.96
CA ALA A 432 -6.81 50.53 -2.02
C ALA A 432 -5.69 51.04 -1.10
N GLY A 433 -4.83 51.93 -1.60
CA GLY A 433 -3.76 52.55 -0.81
C GLY A 433 -2.41 51.82 -0.89
N ASN A 434 -1.43 52.37 -0.16
CA ASN A 434 -0.04 51.89 -0.08
C ASN A 434 0.68 51.73 -1.44
N ASP A 435 0.27 52.55 -2.42
CA ASP A 435 0.87 52.60 -3.76
C ASP A 435 2.29 53.15 -3.70
N VAL A 436 3.26 52.33 -4.11
CA VAL A 436 4.64 52.75 -4.35
C VAL A 436 4.71 53.50 -5.68
N GLN A 437 4.08 52.96 -6.72
CA GLN A 437 4.05 53.55 -8.05
C GLN A 437 2.88 52.99 -8.87
N MET A 438 2.36 53.80 -9.78
CA MET A 438 1.32 53.42 -10.74
C MET A 438 1.90 53.46 -12.15
N TYR A 439 1.59 52.43 -12.94
CA TYR A 439 1.89 52.32 -14.37
C TYR A 439 0.58 52.23 -15.15
N SER A 440 0.54 52.87 -16.32
CA SER A 440 -0.55 52.76 -17.28
C SER A 440 -0.14 51.93 -18.49
N GLN A 441 -1.13 51.43 -19.24
CA GLN A 441 -0.92 50.61 -20.45
C GLN A 441 -0.18 49.29 -20.18
N VAL A 442 -0.42 48.68 -19.02
CA VAL A 442 0.11 47.37 -18.68
C VAL A 442 -0.87 46.31 -19.17
N GLU A 443 -0.51 45.57 -20.21
CA GLU A 443 -1.44 44.69 -20.95
C GLU A 443 -1.80 43.39 -20.21
N SER A 444 -1.06 43.03 -19.16
CA SER A 444 -1.32 41.82 -18.39
C SER A 444 -0.92 41.90 -16.92
N ALA A 445 -1.54 41.05 -16.11
CA ALA A 445 -1.14 40.76 -14.74
C ALA A 445 0.35 40.36 -14.63
N ALA A 446 0.87 39.66 -15.65
CA ALA A 446 2.28 39.25 -15.71
C ALA A 446 3.22 40.43 -15.80
N ALA A 447 2.94 41.34 -16.73
CA ALA A 447 3.72 42.57 -16.86
C ALA A 447 3.66 43.42 -15.57
N CYS A 448 2.51 43.44 -14.89
CA CYS A 448 2.40 44.14 -13.60
C CYS A 448 3.25 43.49 -12.49
N CYS A 449 3.31 42.16 -12.45
CA CYS A 449 4.18 41.47 -11.49
C CYS A 449 5.68 41.70 -11.79
N GLU A 450 6.08 41.73 -13.06
CA GLU A 450 7.48 42.02 -13.43
C GLU A 450 7.89 43.43 -12.98
N LEU A 451 7.00 44.42 -13.15
CA LEU A 451 7.21 45.77 -12.65
C LEU A 451 7.38 45.80 -11.13
N CYS A 452 6.63 44.97 -10.39
CA CYS A 452 6.82 44.80 -8.95
C CYS A 452 8.18 44.17 -8.63
N ASN A 453 8.56 43.07 -9.29
CA ASN A 453 9.84 42.39 -9.06
C ASN A 453 11.06 43.28 -9.38
N SER A 454 10.90 44.23 -10.30
CA SER A 454 11.94 45.21 -10.65
C SER A 454 12.13 46.33 -9.62
N ASN A 455 11.25 46.43 -8.62
CA ASN A 455 11.25 47.52 -7.65
C ASN A 455 11.45 46.98 -6.22
N GLU A 456 12.56 47.35 -5.58
CA GLU A 456 12.96 46.86 -4.25
C GLU A 456 11.97 47.20 -3.13
N LEU A 457 11.12 48.22 -3.33
CA LEU A 457 10.08 48.64 -2.37
C LEU A 457 8.75 47.89 -2.58
N CYS A 458 8.61 47.14 -3.67
CA CYS A 458 7.40 46.40 -3.97
C CYS A 458 7.34 45.06 -3.21
N ARG A 459 6.17 44.79 -2.64
CA ARG A 459 5.83 43.51 -2.00
C ARG A 459 4.53 42.92 -2.54
N PHE A 460 3.64 43.76 -3.07
CA PHE A 460 2.34 43.39 -3.62
C PHE A 460 2.05 44.20 -4.88
N TRP A 461 1.16 43.71 -5.74
CA TRP A 461 0.73 44.43 -6.94
C TRP A 461 -0.76 44.24 -7.17
N THR A 462 -1.36 45.14 -7.94
CA THR A 462 -2.76 45.09 -8.34
C THR A 462 -2.86 45.53 -9.79
N TRP A 463 -3.54 44.75 -10.62
CA TRP A 463 -3.76 45.07 -12.02
C TRP A 463 -5.25 45.03 -12.33
N SER A 464 -5.76 46.06 -13.00
CA SER A 464 -7.19 46.19 -13.28
C SER A 464 -7.52 45.98 -14.77
N ARG A 465 -8.58 45.19 -15.00
CA ARG A 465 -9.25 45.02 -16.30
C ARG A 465 -10.56 45.80 -16.39
N GLU A 466 -10.94 46.54 -15.36
CA GLU A 466 -12.20 47.29 -15.35
C GLU A 466 -12.13 48.51 -16.26
N ASP A 467 -13.22 48.82 -16.96
CA ASP A 467 -13.26 49.92 -17.94
C ASP A 467 -12.87 51.30 -17.37
N THR A 468 -13.10 51.53 -16.07
CA THR A 468 -12.74 52.79 -15.39
C THR A 468 -11.25 52.92 -15.07
N HIS A 469 -10.53 51.79 -15.04
CA HIS A 469 -9.14 51.68 -14.61
C HIS A 469 -8.37 50.69 -15.50
N LYS A 470 -8.72 50.67 -16.78
CA LYS A 470 -8.26 49.64 -17.71
C LYS A 470 -6.75 49.71 -17.90
N ASP A 471 -6.10 48.55 -17.83
CA ASP A 471 -4.67 48.36 -18.05
C ASP A 471 -3.80 49.20 -17.08
N LEU A 472 -4.35 49.50 -15.89
CA LEU A 472 -3.62 50.14 -14.81
C LEU A 472 -3.02 49.08 -13.88
N CYS A 473 -1.75 49.29 -13.56
CA CYS A 473 -0.98 48.49 -12.63
C CYS A 473 -0.51 49.37 -11.47
N TRP A 474 -0.78 48.93 -10.24
CA TRP A 474 -0.27 49.54 -9.02
C TRP A 474 0.67 48.58 -8.32
N ILE A 475 1.91 49.02 -8.09
CA ILE A 475 2.85 48.30 -7.23
C ILE A 475 2.78 48.87 -5.82
N LYS A 476 2.82 48.01 -4.81
CA LYS A 476 2.47 48.34 -3.42
C LYS A 476 3.49 47.78 -2.43
N SER A 477 3.68 48.50 -1.32
CA SER A 477 4.63 48.12 -0.27
C SER A 477 4.03 47.19 0.79
N THR A 478 2.71 47.24 1.00
CA THR A 478 1.98 46.41 1.98
C THR A 478 0.60 45.98 1.47
N ARG A 479 0.03 44.92 2.08
CA ARG A 479 -1.32 44.41 1.84
C ARG A 479 -2.23 44.83 2.98
N GLU A 480 -2.70 46.07 2.95
CA GLU A 480 -3.72 46.64 3.85
C GLU A 480 -4.82 47.33 3.06
#